data_AF-A0A950XPV6-F1
#
_entry.id   AF-A0A950XPV6-F1
#
_cell.length_a   1.000
_cell.length_b   1.000
_cell.length_c   1.000
_cell.angle_alpha   90.00
_cell.angle_beta   90.00
_cell.angle_gamma   90.00
#
_symmetry.space_group_name_H-M   'P 1'
#
loop_
_entity.id
_entity.type
_entity.pdbx_description
1 polymer ?
#
loop_
_entity_poly.entity_id
_entity_poly.type
_entity_poly.pdbx_seq_one_letter_code
_entity_poly.pdbx_strand_id
1 'polypeptide(L)'
;MTYPEFPDHTAGEPNSGPSAEPSTGELALDDRSALRRVAGLSTELADISEVEYRQLRLERVVLVGVWTDGSAADAEASLAELAALAETAGSQVLEGMIQRRSKPDASTYIGSGKAQELREVVLATGADTVICDGELSPAQLTALEKAVRVKVIDRTALILDIFAQHATSREGKAQVSLAQMEYMLPRLRGWGESMSRQAGGRAGGSTGGVGLRGPGETKIETDRRRIRERMAKLRRDIKDMKQVRDTQRSRRLHSDVPSIAIVGYTNAGKSSLLNALTGAGVLVQDALFATLEPTTRRGQFDPDSRGAGSYVLTDTVGFVRHLPTQLVEAFRSTLEEVVDADLLVHV
;
A
#
# COMPACT_ATOMS: atom_id res chain seq x y z
N MET A 1 37.29 -29.13 -37.36
CA MET A 1 35.96 -29.30 -36.75
C MET A 1 35.21 -28.00 -36.98
N THR A 2 34.32 -28.03 -37.95
CA THR A 2 33.57 -26.92 -38.52
C THR A 2 32.28 -26.75 -37.73
N TYR A 3 31.98 -25.51 -37.31
CA TYR A 3 30.69 -25.11 -36.75
C TYR A 3 29.62 -25.09 -37.87
N PRO A 4 28.36 -25.46 -37.58
CA PRO A 4 27.27 -25.22 -38.52
C PRO A 4 26.76 -23.78 -38.43
N GLU A 5 26.61 -23.13 -39.58
CA GLU A 5 26.02 -21.79 -39.76
C GLU A 5 24.51 -21.82 -39.51
N PHE A 6 24.01 -20.81 -38.79
CA PHE A 6 22.57 -20.52 -38.66
C PHE A 6 22.14 -19.63 -39.84
N PRO A 7 20.93 -19.82 -40.43
CA PRO A 7 20.45 -18.94 -41.48
C PRO A 7 20.00 -17.58 -40.91
N ASP A 8 20.40 -16.51 -41.60
CA ASP A 8 19.92 -15.14 -41.40
C ASP A 8 18.40 -15.05 -41.60
N HIS A 9 17.65 -14.75 -40.54
CA HIS A 9 16.27 -14.31 -40.64
C HIS A 9 16.24 -12.79 -40.81
N THR A 10 16.08 -12.37 -42.06
CA THR A 10 15.72 -10.99 -42.43
C THR A 10 14.48 -10.53 -41.67
N ALA A 11 14.60 -9.38 -40.99
CA ALA A 11 13.53 -8.70 -40.28
C ALA A 11 12.33 -8.44 -41.20
N GLY A 12 11.24 -9.18 -41.00
CA GLY A 12 9.93 -8.85 -41.54
C GLY A 12 9.28 -7.77 -40.70
N GLU A 13 8.81 -6.71 -41.36
CA GLU A 13 7.98 -5.65 -40.78
C GLU A 13 6.79 -6.24 -39.99
N PRO A 14 6.40 -5.68 -38.83
CA PRO A 14 5.26 -6.18 -38.09
C PRO A 14 3.96 -5.89 -38.86
N ASN A 15 3.39 -6.96 -39.40
CA ASN A 15 2.09 -7.01 -40.03
C ASN A 15 1.01 -6.55 -39.04
N SER A 16 0.46 -5.35 -39.23
CA SER A 16 -0.68 -4.81 -38.49
C SER A 16 -1.97 -5.50 -38.95
N GLY A 17 -2.27 -6.67 -38.39
CA GLY A 17 -3.56 -7.37 -38.45
C GLY A 17 -4.50 -7.01 -37.29
N PRO A 18 -5.81 -7.33 -37.38
CA PRO A 18 -6.88 -6.61 -36.67
C PRO A 18 -6.95 -6.94 -35.18
N SER A 19 -7.14 -5.90 -34.36
CA SER A 19 -7.56 -5.87 -32.95
C SER A 19 -7.51 -7.22 -32.22
N ALA A 20 -6.35 -7.54 -31.63
CA ALA A 20 -6.28 -8.53 -30.57
C ALA A 20 -7.16 -8.03 -29.41
N GLU A 21 -8.07 -8.87 -28.93
CA GLU A 21 -8.80 -8.56 -27.70
C GLU A 21 -7.78 -8.34 -26.58
N PRO A 22 -7.80 -7.19 -25.90
CA PRO A 22 -6.84 -6.90 -24.85
C PRO A 22 -6.96 -7.96 -23.74
N SER A 23 -5.83 -8.48 -23.30
CA SER A 23 -5.76 -9.39 -22.17
C SER A 23 -6.40 -8.78 -20.92
N THR A 24 -6.85 -9.62 -19.99
CA THR A 24 -7.41 -9.13 -18.71
C THR A 24 -6.45 -8.19 -17.97
N GLY A 25 -5.14 -8.40 -18.10
CA GLY A 25 -4.12 -7.50 -17.56
C GLY A 25 -4.06 -6.16 -18.28
N GLU A 26 -4.15 -6.13 -19.61
CA GLU A 26 -4.17 -4.90 -20.43
C GLU A 26 -5.42 -4.05 -20.17
N LEU A 27 -6.60 -4.69 -20.04
CA LEU A 27 -7.84 -4.01 -19.66
C LEU A 27 -7.73 -3.36 -18.27
N ALA A 28 -7.14 -4.08 -17.30
CA ALA A 28 -6.90 -3.53 -15.97
C ALA A 28 -5.85 -2.40 -15.96
N LEU A 29 -4.87 -2.45 -16.87
CA LEU A 29 -3.88 -1.40 -17.08
C LEU A 29 -4.52 -0.14 -17.67
N ASP A 30 -5.41 -0.30 -18.64
CA ASP A 30 -6.12 0.80 -19.29
C ASP A 30 -7.07 1.49 -18.32
N ASP A 31 -7.82 0.73 -17.52
CA ASP A 31 -8.66 1.27 -16.44
C ASP A 31 -7.82 2.07 -15.42
N ARG A 32 -6.64 1.55 -15.04
CA ARG A 32 -5.70 2.26 -14.15
C ARG A 32 -5.11 3.51 -14.80
N SER A 33 -4.75 3.45 -16.09
CA SER A 33 -4.10 4.56 -16.80
C SER A 33 -5.08 5.68 -17.16
N ALA A 34 -6.36 5.35 -17.37
CA ALA A 34 -7.45 6.29 -17.58
C ALA A 34 -7.69 7.15 -16.32
N LEU A 35 -7.56 6.57 -15.13
CA LEU A 35 -7.63 7.30 -13.86
C LEU A 35 -6.40 8.19 -13.61
N ARG A 36 -5.25 7.92 -14.26
CA ARG A 36 -3.98 8.64 -14.07
C ARG A 36 -3.84 9.90 -14.95
N ARG A 37 -4.68 10.09 -15.98
CA ARG A 37 -4.37 11.01 -17.10
C ARG A 37 -5.15 12.33 -17.21
N VAL A 38 -5.96 12.72 -16.23
CA VAL A 38 -6.63 14.04 -16.29
C VAL A 38 -5.93 15.06 -15.39
N ALA A 39 -4.82 15.62 -15.89
CA ALA A 39 -4.29 16.89 -15.39
C ALA A 39 -5.11 18.03 -16.01
N GLY A 40 -6.01 18.66 -15.24
CA GLY A 40 -6.53 19.98 -15.63
C GLY A 40 -8.05 20.24 -15.58
N LEU A 41 -8.83 19.63 -14.68
CA LEU A 41 -10.21 20.07 -14.44
C LEU A 41 -10.40 20.48 -12.98
N SER A 42 -10.13 21.76 -12.72
CA SER A 42 -10.56 22.46 -11.53
C SER A 42 -11.93 23.09 -11.81
N THR A 43 -12.98 22.60 -11.15
CA THR A 43 -14.22 23.35 -10.95
C THR A 43 -14.82 23.02 -9.58
N GLU A 44 -14.66 23.98 -8.68
CA GLU A 44 -15.45 24.40 -7.52
C GLU A 44 -16.41 23.43 -6.79
N LEU A 45 -16.07 23.20 -5.52
CA LEU A 45 -16.86 23.25 -4.27
C LEU A 45 -18.37 22.91 -4.25
N ALA A 46 -18.71 21.84 -3.52
CA ALA A 46 -19.73 21.86 -2.45
C ALA A 46 -19.66 20.60 -1.57
N ASP A 47 -19.50 20.81 -0.26
CA ASP A 47 -20.01 20.00 0.86
C ASP A 47 -19.90 18.46 0.76
N ILE A 48 -18.69 17.92 0.94
CA ILE A 48 -18.47 16.46 1.06
C ILE A 48 -17.44 16.22 2.18
N SER A 49 -17.76 15.31 3.09
CA SER A 49 -16.91 14.93 4.22
C SER A 49 -15.49 14.54 3.77
N GLU A 50 -14.48 15.10 4.44
CA GLU A 50 -13.02 15.11 4.15
C GLU A 50 -12.35 13.75 3.90
N VAL A 51 -13.06 12.63 3.97
CA VAL A 51 -12.51 11.29 3.71
C VAL A 51 -12.34 11.02 2.20
N GLU A 52 -13.02 11.77 1.33
CA GLU A 52 -12.96 11.57 -0.13
C GLU A 52 -11.97 12.50 -0.87
N TYR A 53 -11.26 13.40 -0.19
CA TYR A 53 -10.29 14.32 -0.82
C TYR A 53 -8.92 13.69 -1.18
N ARG A 54 -8.78 12.36 -1.08
CA ARG A 54 -7.52 11.63 -1.39
C ARG A 54 -7.27 11.41 -2.88
N GLN A 55 -8.13 11.91 -3.77
CA GLN A 55 -7.92 11.72 -5.21
C GLN A 55 -6.88 12.70 -5.78
N LEU A 56 -5.72 12.14 -6.13
CA LEU A 56 -4.85 12.55 -7.24
C LEU A 56 -4.18 13.94 -7.15
N ARG A 57 -3.41 14.20 -6.09
CA ARG A 57 -2.21 15.03 -6.22
C ARG A 57 -1.00 14.12 -6.12
N LEU A 58 -0.10 14.21 -7.12
CA LEU A 58 1.26 13.68 -6.99
C LEU A 58 1.89 14.41 -5.80
N GLU A 59 1.87 13.80 -4.62
CA GLU A 59 2.51 14.39 -3.43
C GLU A 59 4.01 14.45 -3.71
N ARG A 60 4.60 15.62 -3.46
CA ARG A 60 6.03 15.87 -3.61
C ARG A 60 6.66 15.57 -2.27
N VAL A 61 7.39 14.47 -2.17
CA VAL A 61 7.74 13.89 -0.88
C VAL A 61 9.22 13.94 -0.58
N VAL A 62 9.54 14.15 0.70
CA VAL A 62 10.88 13.93 1.25
C VAL A 62 10.84 12.73 2.17
N LEU A 63 11.80 11.82 2.01
CA LEU A 63 11.90 10.60 2.78
C LEU A 63 12.83 10.79 3.98
N VAL A 64 12.48 10.19 5.11
CA VAL A 64 13.26 10.27 6.34
C VAL A 64 13.38 8.91 6.99
N GLY A 65 14.61 8.42 7.12
CA GLY A 65 14.94 7.18 7.81
C GLY A 65 15.72 7.42 9.10
N VAL A 66 15.43 6.65 10.14
CA VAL A 66 16.29 6.53 11.33
C VAL A 66 16.93 5.15 11.32
N TRP A 67 18.26 5.14 11.29
CA TRP A 67 19.06 3.92 11.31
C TRP A 67 19.55 3.65 12.74
N THR A 68 19.01 2.59 13.36
CA THR A 68 19.33 2.18 14.73
C THR A 68 20.40 1.10 14.85
N ASP A 69 20.43 0.19 13.90
CA ASP A 69 21.14 -1.09 13.95
C ASP A 69 21.41 -1.61 12.53
N GLY A 70 22.35 -2.54 12.38
CA GLY A 70 22.79 -3.05 11.07
C GLY A 70 23.88 -2.17 10.44
N SER A 71 24.04 -2.28 9.13
CA SER A 71 25.04 -1.56 8.32
C SER A 71 24.45 -0.32 7.64
N ALA A 72 25.31 0.58 7.15
CA ALA A 72 24.84 1.76 6.40
C ALA A 72 24.14 1.34 5.10
N ALA A 73 24.59 0.25 4.48
CA ALA A 73 23.98 -0.34 3.29
C ALA A 73 22.55 -0.84 3.57
N ASP A 74 22.27 -1.37 4.78
CA ASP A 74 20.91 -1.78 5.16
C ASP A 74 19.97 -0.57 5.27
N ALA A 75 20.47 0.54 5.81
CA ALA A 75 19.70 1.78 5.92
C ALA A 75 19.40 2.40 4.55
N GLU A 76 20.38 2.39 3.65
CA GLU A 76 20.20 2.83 2.26
C GLU A 76 19.20 1.93 1.52
N ALA A 77 19.28 0.61 1.71
CA ALA A 77 18.32 -0.33 1.13
C ALA A 77 16.89 -0.12 1.67
N SER A 78 16.73 0.16 2.96
CA SER A 78 15.41 0.48 3.54
C SER A 78 14.83 1.78 2.96
N LEU A 79 15.66 2.81 2.81
CA LEU A 79 15.23 4.08 2.21
C LEU A 79 14.88 3.93 0.72
N ALA A 80 15.63 3.10 -0.01
CA ALA A 80 15.32 2.77 -1.40
C ALA A 80 13.98 2.00 -1.53
N GLU A 81 13.71 1.06 -0.62
CA GLU A 81 12.41 0.39 -0.55
C GLU A 81 11.29 1.38 -0.22
N LEU A 82 11.50 2.31 0.71
CA LEU A 82 10.53 3.37 1.04
C LEU A 82 10.26 4.29 -0.17
N ALA A 83 11.29 4.61 -0.95
CA ALA A 83 11.15 5.37 -2.18
C ALA A 83 10.27 4.65 -3.20
N ALA A 84 10.52 3.36 -3.42
CA ALA A 84 9.72 2.54 -4.32
C ALA A 84 8.26 2.40 -3.85
N LEU A 85 8.02 2.30 -2.53
CA LEU A 85 6.67 2.35 -1.95
C LEU A 85 5.99 3.71 -2.24
N ALA A 86 6.71 4.82 -2.02
CA ALA A 86 6.17 6.16 -2.25
C ALA A 86 5.80 6.38 -3.72
N GLU A 87 6.68 5.98 -4.64
CA GLU A 87 6.43 6.03 -6.08
C GLU A 87 5.23 5.16 -6.49
N THR A 88 5.11 3.98 -5.90
CA THR A 88 3.95 3.09 -6.12
C THR A 88 2.63 3.71 -5.66
N ALA A 89 2.65 4.47 -4.55
CA ALA A 89 1.48 5.23 -4.09
C ALA A 89 1.17 6.46 -4.97
N GLY A 90 1.99 6.75 -5.98
CA GLY A 90 1.86 7.91 -6.86
C GLY A 90 2.57 9.17 -6.35
N SER A 91 3.49 9.07 -5.40
CA SER A 91 4.29 10.21 -4.92
C SER A 91 5.52 10.45 -5.79
N GLN A 92 5.96 11.70 -5.88
CA GLN A 92 7.26 12.06 -6.46
C GLN A 92 8.29 12.25 -5.35
N VAL A 93 9.27 11.34 -5.26
CA VAL A 93 10.36 11.45 -4.28
C VAL A 93 11.34 12.52 -4.74
N LEU A 94 11.54 13.56 -3.91
CA LEU A 94 12.45 14.66 -4.20
C LEU A 94 13.81 14.49 -3.54
N GLU A 95 13.82 14.02 -2.29
CA GLU A 95 15.03 13.87 -1.50
C GLU A 95 14.85 12.82 -0.39
N GLY A 96 15.95 12.27 0.11
CA GLY A 96 15.96 11.31 1.19
C GLY A 96 17.02 11.63 2.23
N MET A 97 16.66 11.59 3.51
CA MET A 97 17.56 11.87 4.63
C MET A 97 17.62 10.67 5.57
N ILE A 98 18.83 10.28 5.96
CA ILE A 98 19.05 9.24 6.97
C ILE A 98 19.71 9.87 8.20
N GLN A 99 19.25 9.49 9.39
CA GLN A 99 19.91 9.82 10.65
C GLN A 99 20.30 8.56 11.41
N ARG A 100 21.60 8.39 11.66
CA ARG A 100 22.09 7.34 12.57
C ARG A 100 21.81 7.74 14.02
N ARG A 101 21.16 6.86 14.79
CA ARG A 101 20.87 7.06 16.22
C ARG A 101 20.89 5.71 16.94
N SER A 102 21.01 5.69 18.27
CA SER A 102 20.81 4.44 19.03
C SER A 102 19.33 4.06 19.18
N LYS A 103 18.45 5.06 19.16
CA LYS A 103 17.00 4.89 19.16
C LYS A 103 16.32 6.11 18.53
N PRO A 104 15.10 5.97 17.98
CA PRO A 104 14.31 7.10 17.52
C PRO A 104 14.10 8.11 18.65
N ASP A 105 14.06 9.39 18.29
CA ASP A 105 13.79 10.46 19.23
C ASP A 105 12.34 10.37 19.74
N ALA A 106 12.15 10.43 21.06
CA ALA A 106 10.84 10.30 21.68
C ALA A 106 9.88 11.44 21.28
N SER A 107 10.41 12.61 20.90
CA SER A 107 9.61 13.77 20.56
C SER A 107 9.31 13.87 19.07
N THR A 108 10.30 13.71 18.18
CA THR A 108 10.14 14.01 16.73
C THR A 108 10.55 12.86 15.82
N TYR A 109 10.78 11.65 16.37
CA TYR A 109 11.33 10.47 15.67
C TYR A 109 12.79 10.66 15.21
N ILE A 110 13.12 11.79 14.59
CA ILE A 110 14.48 12.29 14.35
C ILE A 110 14.90 13.31 15.41
N GLY A 111 16.19 13.60 15.51
CA GLY A 111 16.68 14.64 16.44
C GLY A 111 16.26 16.05 16.04
N SER A 112 16.14 16.96 17.00
CA SER A 112 15.67 18.34 16.79
C SER A 112 16.48 19.13 15.74
N GLY A 113 17.81 19.00 15.73
CA GLY A 113 18.65 19.62 14.69
C GLY A 113 18.34 19.06 13.30
N LYS A 114 18.15 17.74 13.20
CA LYS A 114 17.78 17.09 11.94
C LYS A 114 16.38 17.47 11.46
N ALA A 115 15.46 17.71 12.38
CA ALA A 115 14.12 18.21 12.05
C ALA A 115 14.15 19.64 11.48
N GLN A 116 15.12 20.47 11.91
CA GLN A 116 15.34 21.79 11.32
C GLN A 116 15.95 21.68 9.92
N GLU A 117 16.99 20.86 9.75
CA GLU A 117 17.56 20.55 8.41
C GLU A 117 16.49 20.03 7.45
N LEU A 118 15.64 19.11 7.92
CA LEU A 118 14.54 18.56 7.14
C LEU A 118 13.55 19.66 6.70
N ARG A 119 13.26 20.62 7.57
CA ARG A 119 12.41 21.76 7.21
C ARG A 119 13.05 22.61 6.11
N GLU A 120 14.35 22.85 6.18
CA GLU A 120 15.08 23.60 5.16
C GLU A 120 15.04 22.87 3.81
N VAL A 121 15.26 21.55 3.82
CA VAL A 121 15.12 20.69 2.64
C VAL A 121 13.71 20.76 2.06
N VAL A 122 12.67 20.63 2.89
CA VAL A 122 11.27 20.74 2.45
C VAL A 122 10.99 22.10 1.79
N LEU A 123 11.50 23.19 2.36
CA LEU A 123 11.34 24.55 1.79
C LEU A 123 12.12 24.72 0.48
N ALA A 124 13.34 24.18 0.39
CA ALA A 124 14.19 24.29 -0.79
C ALA A 124 13.65 23.46 -1.97
N THR A 125 13.19 22.24 -1.68
CA THR A 125 12.65 21.32 -2.68
C THR A 125 11.19 21.66 -3.04
N GLY A 126 10.44 22.28 -2.13
CA GLY A 126 9.02 22.54 -2.28
C GLY A 126 8.15 21.29 -2.09
N ALA A 127 8.61 20.35 -1.26
CA ALA A 127 7.85 19.18 -0.85
C ALA A 127 6.61 19.57 -0.03
N ASP A 128 5.52 18.82 -0.17
CA ASP A 128 4.27 19.02 0.58
C ASP A 128 3.99 17.92 1.60
N THR A 129 4.73 16.80 1.54
CA THR A 129 4.65 15.70 2.50
C THR A 129 6.04 15.17 2.88
N VAL A 130 6.21 14.76 4.13
CA VAL A 130 7.36 13.98 4.61
C VAL A 130 6.91 12.56 4.91
N ILE A 131 7.65 11.57 4.41
CA ILE A 131 7.42 10.15 4.69
C ILE A 131 8.52 9.63 5.60
N CYS A 132 8.14 9.09 6.75
CA CYS A 132 9.07 8.46 7.69
C CYS A 132 9.09 6.94 7.53
N ASP A 133 10.28 6.34 7.54
CA ASP A 133 10.47 4.89 7.36
C ASP A 133 9.93 4.04 8.54
N GLY A 134 10.02 4.57 9.76
CA GLY A 134 9.51 3.88 10.96
C GLY A 134 8.07 4.25 11.29
N GLU A 135 7.43 3.45 12.15
CA GLU A 135 6.13 3.78 12.73
C GLU A 135 6.28 4.92 13.76
N LEU A 136 5.54 6.01 13.56
CA LEU A 136 5.57 7.16 14.47
C LEU A 136 4.48 7.04 15.51
N SER A 137 4.73 7.34 16.77
CA SER A 137 3.64 7.56 17.74
C SER A 137 2.81 8.80 17.38
N PRO A 138 1.55 8.92 17.85
CA PRO A 138 0.72 10.11 17.59
C PRO A 138 1.39 11.42 18.04
N ALA A 139 2.14 11.37 19.15
CA ALA A 139 2.90 12.51 19.66
C ALA A 139 4.07 12.89 18.73
N GLN A 140 4.81 11.88 18.23
CA GLN A 140 5.91 12.10 17.29
C GLN A 140 5.43 12.69 15.97
N LEU A 141 4.33 12.17 15.43
CA LEU A 141 3.72 12.67 14.20
C LEU A 141 3.36 14.16 14.35
N THR A 142 2.63 14.51 15.41
CA THR A 142 2.20 15.89 15.66
C THR A 142 3.39 16.84 15.89
N ALA A 143 4.41 16.40 16.63
CA ALA A 143 5.59 17.21 16.91
C ALA A 143 6.45 17.42 15.66
N LEU A 144 6.63 16.37 14.85
CA LEU A 144 7.39 16.46 13.60
C LEU A 144 6.66 17.34 12.59
N GLU A 145 5.35 17.17 12.41
CA GLU A 145 4.51 18.03 11.56
C GLU A 145 4.59 19.51 11.96
N LYS A 146 4.59 19.80 13.27
CA LYS A 146 4.80 21.16 13.79
C LYS A 146 6.20 21.70 13.47
N ALA A 147 7.23 20.85 13.48
CA ALA A 147 8.60 21.22 13.17
C ALA A 147 8.78 21.51 11.67
N VAL A 148 8.31 20.63 10.79
CA VAL A 148 8.52 20.71 9.34
C VAL A 148 7.49 21.57 8.60
N ARG A 149 6.31 21.81 9.20
CA ARG A 149 5.20 22.64 8.66
C ARG A 149 4.54 22.07 7.40
N VAL A 150 4.76 20.80 7.11
CA VAL A 150 4.13 20.03 6.04
C VAL A 150 3.57 18.74 6.60
N LYS A 151 2.70 18.07 5.84
CA LYS A 151 2.07 16.80 6.24
C LYS A 151 3.15 15.75 6.53
N VAL A 152 2.97 14.98 7.59
CA VAL A 152 3.87 13.87 7.94
C VAL A 152 3.09 12.57 7.91
N ILE A 153 3.59 11.59 7.16
CA ILE A 153 3.08 10.22 7.17
C ILE A 153 4.20 9.25 7.56
N ASP A 154 3.82 8.11 8.13
CA ASP A 154 4.74 7.01 8.40
C ASP A 154 4.59 5.89 7.36
N ARG A 155 5.51 4.93 7.39
CA ARG A 155 5.51 3.76 6.50
C ARG A 155 4.22 2.96 6.60
N THR A 156 3.62 2.85 7.79
CA THR A 156 2.34 2.15 7.99
C THR A 156 1.21 2.83 7.20
N ALA A 157 1.09 4.15 7.30
CA ALA A 157 0.10 4.90 6.56
C ALA A 157 0.31 4.81 5.04
N LEU A 158 1.56 4.87 4.57
CA LEU A 158 1.90 4.72 3.15
C LEU A 158 1.48 3.35 2.61
N ILE A 159 1.85 2.27 3.31
CA ILE A 159 1.48 0.91 2.93
C ILE A 159 -0.04 0.73 2.88
N LEU A 160 -0.76 1.26 3.89
CA LEU A 160 -2.23 1.22 3.93
C LEU A 160 -2.88 1.98 2.76
N ASP A 161 -2.24 3.04 2.27
CA ASP A 161 -2.74 3.78 1.11
C ASP A 161 -2.52 3.02 -0.19
N ILE A 162 -1.33 2.44 -0.39
CA ILE A 162 -1.04 1.56 -1.54
C ILE A 162 -2.07 0.41 -1.58
N PHE A 163 -2.36 -0.21 -0.45
CA PHE A 163 -3.37 -1.28 -0.39
C PHE A 163 -4.77 -0.81 -0.71
N ALA A 164 -5.15 0.40 -0.30
CA ALA A 164 -6.46 0.94 -0.65
C ALA A 164 -6.60 1.18 -2.16
N GLN A 165 -5.51 1.60 -2.81
CA GLN A 165 -5.45 1.78 -4.26
C GLN A 165 -5.52 0.44 -5.01
N HIS A 166 -4.97 -0.64 -4.44
CA HIS A 166 -4.89 -1.96 -5.07
C HIS A 166 -6.05 -2.92 -4.70
N ALA A 167 -6.83 -2.62 -3.66
CA ALA A 167 -7.94 -3.47 -3.22
C ALA A 167 -9.12 -3.43 -4.20
N THR A 168 -9.38 -4.53 -4.89
CA THR A 168 -10.46 -4.65 -5.88
C THR A 168 -11.69 -5.36 -5.34
N SER A 169 -11.52 -6.46 -4.60
CA SER A 169 -12.63 -7.24 -4.07
C SER A 169 -13.32 -6.54 -2.91
N ARG A 170 -14.57 -6.95 -2.66
CA ARG A 170 -15.34 -6.47 -1.51
C ARG A 170 -14.66 -6.81 -0.18
N GLU A 171 -14.01 -7.97 -0.10
CA GLU A 171 -13.32 -8.42 1.11
C GLU A 171 -12.04 -7.59 1.34
N GLY A 172 -11.18 -7.48 0.32
CA GLY A 172 -9.95 -6.70 0.38
C GLY A 172 -10.24 -5.24 0.74
N LYS A 173 -11.25 -4.62 0.11
CA LYS A 173 -11.69 -3.25 0.44
C LYS A 173 -12.14 -3.12 1.90
N ALA A 174 -12.89 -4.11 2.42
CA ALA A 174 -13.36 -4.10 3.80
C ALA A 174 -12.19 -4.25 4.80
N GLN A 175 -11.24 -5.14 4.52
CA GLN A 175 -10.06 -5.39 5.36
C GLN A 175 -9.14 -4.15 5.40
N VAL A 176 -8.82 -3.57 4.24
CA VAL A 176 -7.99 -2.36 4.17
C VAL A 176 -8.67 -1.18 4.87
N SER A 177 -9.98 -1.00 4.67
CA SER A 177 -10.74 0.05 5.36
C SER A 177 -10.73 -0.14 6.89
N LEU A 178 -10.84 -1.38 7.37
CA LEU A 178 -10.76 -1.69 8.79
C LEU A 178 -9.37 -1.33 9.34
N ALA A 179 -8.30 -1.74 8.66
CA ALA A 179 -6.93 -1.44 9.05
C ALA A 179 -6.63 0.07 9.06
N GLN A 180 -7.13 0.81 8.06
CA GLN A 180 -7.04 2.27 8.04
C GLN A 180 -7.75 2.91 9.24
N MET A 181 -8.97 2.46 9.57
CA MET A 181 -9.69 2.97 10.73
C MET A 181 -8.98 2.66 12.05
N GLU A 182 -8.41 1.46 12.20
CA GLU A 182 -7.63 1.04 13.37
C GLU A 182 -6.37 1.89 13.55
N TYR A 183 -5.68 2.19 12.46
CA TYR A 183 -4.53 3.08 12.46
C TYR A 183 -4.91 4.54 12.79
N MET A 184 -6.01 5.04 12.22
CA MET A 184 -6.44 6.43 12.40
C MET A 184 -7.03 6.71 13.79
N LEU A 185 -7.78 5.76 14.38
CA LEU A 185 -8.50 5.94 15.64
C LEU A 185 -7.65 6.52 16.79
N PRO A 186 -6.44 6.01 17.10
CA PRO A 186 -5.58 6.59 18.13
C PRO A 186 -5.00 7.96 17.74
N ARG A 187 -5.02 8.33 16.46
CA ARG A 187 -4.38 9.52 15.88
C ARG A 187 -5.34 10.69 15.60
N LEU A 188 -6.64 10.48 15.69
CA LEU A 188 -7.68 11.50 15.43
C LEU A 188 -7.51 12.82 16.20
N ARG A 189 -7.01 12.77 17.45
CA ARG A 189 -6.83 13.98 18.27
C ARG A 189 -5.79 14.95 17.70
N GLY A 190 -4.70 14.44 17.10
CA GLY A 190 -3.65 15.26 16.50
C GLY A 190 -4.13 16.00 15.25
N TRP A 191 -5.01 15.36 14.47
CA TRP A 191 -5.57 15.93 13.24
C TRP A 191 -6.60 17.04 13.50
N GLY A 192 -7.41 16.92 14.57
CA GLY A 192 -8.39 17.95 14.93
C GLY A 192 -7.76 19.30 15.30
N GLU A 193 -6.56 19.30 15.88
CA GLU A 193 -5.84 20.53 16.24
C GLU A 193 -5.12 21.20 15.07
N SER A 194 -4.69 20.46 14.05
CA SER A 194 -4.12 21.04 12.82
C SER A 194 -5.22 21.61 11.91
N MET A 195 -6.36 20.92 11.80
CA MET A 195 -7.53 21.40 11.05
C MET A 195 -8.20 22.64 11.67
N SER A 196 -8.31 22.71 13.00
CA SER A 196 -8.87 23.88 13.69
C SER A 196 -8.07 25.17 13.43
N ARG A 197 -6.75 25.05 13.19
CA ARG A 197 -5.91 26.21 12.82
C ARG A 197 -6.13 26.67 11.39
N GLN A 198 -6.57 25.80 10.50
CA GLN A 198 -6.83 26.12 9.10
C GLN A 198 -8.28 26.61 8.88
N ALA A 199 -9.23 26.19 9.73
CA ALA A 199 -10.64 26.59 9.67
C ALA A 199 -11.03 27.77 10.60
N GLY A 200 -10.20 28.14 11.58
CA GLY A 200 -10.60 28.98 12.72
C GLY A 200 -9.94 30.35 12.82
N GLY A 201 -9.90 31.11 11.73
CA GLY A 201 -9.61 32.55 11.81
C GLY A 201 -10.79 33.31 12.39
N ARG A 202 -10.66 33.79 13.64
CA ARG A 202 -11.54 34.71 14.40
C ARG A 202 -12.70 34.07 15.19
N ALA A 203 -12.49 33.95 16.50
CA ALA A 203 -13.47 34.38 17.51
C ALA A 203 -12.76 34.55 18.86
N GLY A 204 -12.30 35.77 19.14
CA GLY A 204 -12.04 36.20 20.50
C GLY A 204 -13.37 36.46 21.22
N GLY A 205 -13.41 36.20 22.53
CA GLY A 205 -14.57 36.51 23.35
C GLY A 205 -14.57 35.77 24.67
N SER A 206 -13.86 36.33 25.64
CA SER A 206 -13.93 36.01 27.06
C SER A 206 -15.38 35.99 27.60
N THR A 207 -15.82 34.88 28.20
CA THR A 207 -16.73 34.86 29.37
C THR A 207 -16.94 33.43 29.90
N GLY A 208 -16.62 33.23 31.18
CA GLY A 208 -17.49 32.55 32.15
C GLY A 208 -17.71 31.03 32.05
N GLY A 209 -17.02 30.29 32.91
CA GLY A 209 -17.59 29.35 33.90
C GLY A 209 -18.54 28.21 33.48
N VAL A 210 -18.24 27.03 34.03
CA VAL A 210 -19.00 25.76 34.07
C VAL A 210 -18.57 24.74 33.00
N GLY A 211 -18.20 23.54 33.47
CA GLY A 211 -17.44 22.51 32.76
C GLY A 211 -18.15 21.86 31.58
N LEU A 212 -18.38 22.62 30.52
CA LEU A 212 -18.71 22.09 29.21
C LEU A 212 -17.41 21.83 28.46
N ARG A 213 -17.12 20.54 28.26
CA ARG A 213 -16.17 20.07 27.24
C ARG A 213 -16.39 20.89 25.97
N GLY A 214 -15.32 21.50 25.46
CA GLY A 214 -15.43 22.44 24.35
C GLY A 214 -16.06 21.80 23.10
N PRO A 215 -16.67 22.59 22.21
CA PRO A 215 -17.34 22.07 21.00
C PRO A 215 -16.45 21.18 20.12
N GLY A 216 -15.11 21.34 20.16
CA GLY A 216 -14.16 20.45 19.50
C GLY A 216 -14.01 19.06 20.15
N GLU A 217 -14.07 18.97 21.48
CA GLU A 217 -13.96 17.70 22.22
C GLU A 217 -15.18 16.80 21.99
N THR A 218 -16.37 17.41 21.88
CA THR A 218 -17.63 16.71 21.56
C THR A 218 -17.67 16.20 20.12
N LYS A 219 -17.12 16.95 19.16
CA LYS A 219 -16.98 16.50 17.76
C LYS A 219 -16.04 15.30 17.65
N ILE A 220 -14.86 15.37 18.28
CA ILE A 220 -13.89 14.27 18.28
C ILE A 220 -14.49 13.00 18.87
N GLU A 221 -15.23 13.09 19.97
CA GLU A 221 -15.86 11.90 20.57
C GLU A 221 -16.98 11.34 19.69
N THR A 222 -17.74 12.20 19.01
CA THR A 222 -18.77 11.79 18.04
C THR A 222 -18.14 11.05 16.85
N ASP A 223 -17.04 11.57 16.30
CA ASP A 223 -16.33 10.94 15.17
C ASP A 223 -15.69 9.61 15.59
N ARG A 224 -15.09 9.57 16.77
CA ARG A 224 -14.55 8.35 17.38
C ARG A 224 -15.63 7.29 17.58
N ARG A 225 -16.85 7.68 17.98
CA ARG A 225 -18.01 6.77 18.06
C ARG A 225 -18.42 6.25 16.68
N ARG A 226 -18.56 7.13 15.69
CA ARG A 226 -18.91 6.75 14.30
C ARG A 226 -17.90 5.78 13.69
N ILE A 227 -16.60 6.03 13.90
CA ILE A 227 -15.52 5.15 13.41
C ILE A 227 -15.64 3.77 14.04
N ARG A 228 -15.89 3.68 15.36
CA ARG A 228 -16.09 2.40 16.04
C ARG A 228 -17.31 1.64 15.54
N GLU A 229 -18.43 2.32 15.30
CA GLU A 229 -19.64 1.71 14.75
C GLU A 229 -19.36 1.14 13.34
N ARG A 230 -18.64 1.88 12.49
CA ARG A 230 -18.19 1.40 11.17
C ARG A 230 -17.24 0.21 11.28
N MET A 231 -16.25 0.26 12.17
CA MET A 231 -15.35 -0.88 12.43
C MET A 231 -16.12 -2.12 12.87
N ALA A 232 -17.12 -1.97 13.75
CA ALA A 232 -17.95 -3.09 14.19
C ALA A 232 -18.81 -3.68 13.07
N LYS A 233 -19.22 -2.87 12.09
CA LYS A 233 -19.87 -3.36 10.87
C LYS A 233 -18.87 -4.11 9.98
N LEU A 234 -17.72 -3.51 9.66
CA LEU A 234 -16.69 -4.13 8.82
C LEU A 234 -16.21 -5.47 9.38
N ARG A 235 -16.00 -5.58 10.69
CA ARG A 235 -15.62 -6.85 11.33
C ARG A 235 -16.68 -7.94 11.17
N ARG A 236 -17.97 -7.59 11.20
CA ARG A 236 -19.07 -8.54 10.93
C ARG A 236 -19.07 -8.95 9.47
N ASP A 237 -19.00 -7.99 8.56
CA ASP A 237 -18.99 -8.25 7.12
C ASP A 237 -17.79 -9.16 6.72
N ILE A 238 -16.59 -8.90 7.26
CA ILE A 238 -15.40 -9.73 7.06
C ILE A 238 -15.61 -11.15 7.61
N LYS A 239 -16.22 -11.29 8.78
CA LYS A 239 -16.52 -12.60 9.39
C LYS A 239 -17.48 -13.41 8.51
N ASP A 240 -18.50 -12.77 7.96
CA ASP A 240 -19.48 -13.43 7.09
C ASP A 240 -18.84 -13.84 5.76
N MET A 241 -17.98 -12.99 5.18
CA MET A 241 -17.20 -13.33 3.97
C MET A 241 -16.27 -14.52 4.23
N LYS A 242 -15.68 -14.60 5.42
CA LYS A 242 -14.83 -15.74 5.80
C LYS A 242 -15.57 -17.08 5.72
N GLN A 243 -16.83 -17.16 6.19
CA GLN A 243 -17.61 -18.40 6.14
C GLN A 243 -17.82 -18.91 4.71
N VAL A 244 -18.05 -17.98 3.76
CA VAL A 244 -18.17 -18.31 2.34
C VAL A 244 -16.84 -18.86 1.81
N ARG A 245 -15.72 -18.23 2.18
CA ARG A 245 -14.37 -18.64 1.78
C ARG A 245 -14.00 -20.01 2.34
N ASP A 246 -14.27 -20.27 3.62
CA ASP A 246 -14.00 -21.56 4.28
C ASP A 246 -14.77 -22.70 3.59
N THR A 247 -16.00 -22.43 3.12
CA THR A 247 -16.80 -23.40 2.35
C THR A 247 -16.17 -23.70 0.99
N GLN A 248 -15.71 -22.67 0.27
CA GLN A 248 -15.00 -22.84 -1.01
C GLN A 248 -13.67 -23.56 -0.83
N ARG A 249 -12.92 -23.22 0.22
CA ARG A 249 -11.66 -23.84 0.61
C ARG A 249 -11.83 -25.32 0.91
N SER A 250 -12.85 -25.67 1.68
CA SER A 250 -13.14 -27.08 2.01
C SER A 250 -13.33 -27.90 0.74
N ARG A 251 -14.02 -27.37 -0.29
CA ARG A 251 -14.14 -28.05 -1.59
C ARG A 251 -12.80 -28.20 -2.33
N ARG A 252 -11.90 -27.21 -2.22
CA ARG A 252 -10.55 -27.27 -2.82
C ARG A 252 -9.65 -28.29 -2.14
N LEU A 253 -9.68 -28.37 -0.81
CA LEU A 253 -8.89 -29.34 -0.04
C LEU A 253 -9.29 -30.80 -0.31
N HIS A 254 -10.51 -31.04 -0.80
CA HIS A 254 -10.98 -32.36 -1.21
C HIS A 254 -10.77 -32.65 -2.71
N SER A 255 -10.06 -31.76 -3.42
CA SER A 255 -9.70 -31.95 -4.82
C SER A 255 -8.32 -32.59 -4.91
N ASP A 256 -8.16 -33.60 -5.77
CA ASP A 256 -6.87 -34.26 -6.04
C ASP A 256 -5.91 -33.41 -6.92
N VAL A 257 -6.11 -32.10 -6.96
CA VAL A 257 -5.35 -31.19 -7.84
C VAL A 257 -4.26 -30.50 -7.01
N PRO A 258 -2.97 -30.71 -7.34
CA PRO A 258 -1.87 -30.09 -6.59
C PRO A 258 -1.95 -28.56 -6.56
N SER A 259 -1.76 -27.99 -5.38
CA SER A 259 -1.75 -26.55 -5.13
C SER A 259 -0.33 -26.04 -4.88
N ILE A 260 0.07 -25.02 -5.63
CA ILE A 260 1.40 -24.40 -5.56
C ILE A 260 1.23 -22.91 -5.27
N ALA A 261 1.89 -22.40 -4.24
CA ALA A 261 1.90 -20.96 -3.93
C ALA A 261 3.28 -20.34 -4.20
N ILE A 262 3.29 -19.21 -4.91
CA ILE A 262 4.49 -18.43 -5.17
C ILE A 262 4.62 -17.35 -4.10
N VAL A 263 5.72 -17.39 -3.33
CA VAL A 263 6.01 -16.46 -2.24
C VAL A 263 7.32 -15.73 -2.48
N GLY A 264 7.49 -14.56 -1.89
CA GLY A 264 8.69 -13.74 -2.07
C GLY A 264 8.42 -12.25 -1.88
N TYR A 265 9.50 -11.46 -1.89
CA TYR A 265 9.40 -10.00 -1.74
C TYR A 265 8.53 -9.37 -2.85
N THR A 266 7.96 -8.20 -2.57
CA THR A 266 7.32 -7.40 -3.61
C THR A 266 8.32 -7.12 -4.73
N ASN A 267 7.83 -7.12 -5.98
CA ASN A 267 8.66 -6.95 -7.17
C ASN A 267 9.76 -8.01 -7.42
N ALA A 268 9.71 -9.17 -6.75
CA ALA A 268 10.63 -10.29 -7.04
C ALA A 268 10.35 -11.03 -8.37
N GLY A 269 9.29 -10.66 -9.10
CA GLY A 269 8.89 -11.35 -10.34
C GLY A 269 7.90 -12.49 -10.15
N LYS A 270 7.20 -12.57 -9.01
CA LYS A 270 6.17 -13.61 -8.73
C LYS A 270 5.07 -13.69 -9.80
N SER A 271 4.47 -12.56 -10.14
CA SER A 271 3.42 -12.48 -11.17
C SER A 271 3.96 -12.78 -12.57
N SER A 272 5.23 -12.42 -12.84
CA SER A 272 5.93 -12.77 -14.08
C SER A 272 6.12 -14.29 -14.21
N LEU A 273 6.52 -14.96 -13.12
CA LEU A 273 6.64 -16.42 -13.07
C LEU A 273 5.29 -17.09 -13.30
N LEU A 274 4.22 -16.61 -12.65
CA LEU A 274 2.88 -17.14 -12.86
C LEU A 274 2.47 -17.04 -14.34
N ASN A 275 2.71 -15.90 -14.99
CA ASN A 275 2.40 -15.73 -16.41
C ASN A 275 3.21 -16.63 -17.31
N ALA A 276 4.52 -16.77 -17.05
CA ALA A 276 5.38 -17.65 -17.83
C ALA A 276 4.93 -19.12 -17.76
N LEU A 277 4.43 -19.55 -16.59
CA LEU A 277 4.00 -20.93 -16.37
C LEU A 277 2.56 -21.22 -16.83
N THR A 278 1.68 -20.21 -16.87
CA THR A 278 0.24 -20.43 -17.12
C THR A 278 -0.31 -19.73 -18.36
N GLY A 279 0.44 -18.80 -18.97
CA GLY A 279 -0.04 -17.96 -20.06
C GLY A 279 -1.20 -17.03 -19.68
N ALA A 280 -1.45 -16.84 -18.38
CA ALA A 280 -2.70 -16.27 -17.87
C ALA A 280 -2.90 -14.76 -18.06
N GLY A 281 -1.92 -14.06 -18.65
CA GLY A 281 -2.02 -12.61 -18.93
C GLY A 281 -2.31 -11.75 -17.69
N VAL A 282 -1.83 -12.18 -16.51
CA VAL A 282 -1.94 -11.41 -15.27
C VAL A 282 -1.12 -10.14 -15.42
N LEU A 283 -1.64 -9.03 -14.91
CA LEU A 283 -0.97 -7.75 -14.99
C LEU A 283 0.37 -7.78 -14.22
N VAL A 284 1.48 -7.57 -14.92
CA VAL A 284 2.81 -7.37 -14.33
C VAL A 284 3.13 -5.88 -14.38
N GLN A 285 3.37 -5.29 -13.22
CA GLN A 285 3.80 -3.89 -13.10
C GLN A 285 5.02 -3.83 -12.19
N ASP A 286 5.95 -2.93 -12.52
CA ASP A 286 7.06 -2.54 -11.66
C ASP A 286 6.53 -1.63 -10.53
N ALA A 287 5.73 -2.22 -9.64
CA ALA A 287 5.02 -1.56 -8.56
C ALA A 287 4.91 -2.50 -7.35
N LEU A 288 5.19 -1.97 -6.15
CA LEU A 288 5.06 -2.76 -4.93
C LEU A 288 3.58 -3.06 -4.64
N PHE A 289 3.30 -4.27 -4.15
CA PHE A 289 1.93 -4.71 -3.87
C PHE A 289 0.97 -4.67 -5.08
N ALA A 290 1.50 -4.81 -6.30
CA ALA A 290 0.69 -4.96 -7.51
C ALA A 290 -0.39 -6.06 -7.38
N THR A 291 -0.08 -7.13 -6.65
CA THR A 291 -0.99 -8.22 -6.29
C THR A 291 -1.32 -8.14 -4.79
N LEU A 292 -2.52 -7.66 -4.45
CA LEU A 292 -3.03 -7.68 -3.07
C LEU A 292 -3.81 -8.97 -2.77
N GLU A 293 -4.60 -9.41 -3.74
CA GLU A 293 -5.50 -10.55 -3.63
C GLU A 293 -4.88 -11.76 -4.34
N PRO A 294 -4.94 -12.97 -3.75
CA PRO A 294 -4.31 -14.14 -4.34
C PRO A 294 -4.92 -14.41 -5.71
N THR A 295 -4.05 -14.53 -6.72
CA THR A 295 -4.48 -14.82 -8.08
C THR A 295 -4.17 -16.26 -8.39
N THR A 296 -5.21 -17.08 -8.45
CA THR A 296 -5.11 -18.51 -8.71
C THR A 296 -5.36 -18.81 -10.18
N ARG A 297 -4.48 -19.60 -10.81
CA ARG A 297 -4.57 -20.04 -12.20
C ARG A 297 -4.27 -21.53 -12.33
N ARG A 298 -4.90 -22.17 -13.31
CA ARG A 298 -4.67 -23.59 -13.60
C ARG A 298 -3.55 -23.71 -14.63
N GLY A 299 -2.53 -24.48 -14.30
CA GLY A 299 -1.48 -24.91 -15.23
C GLY A 299 -1.64 -26.39 -15.60
N GLN A 300 -0.85 -26.84 -16.57
CA GLN A 300 -0.77 -28.25 -16.96
C GLN A 300 0.69 -28.69 -16.87
N PHE A 301 0.93 -29.87 -16.31
CA PHE A 301 2.25 -30.50 -16.40
C PHE A 301 2.51 -30.93 -17.85
N ASP A 302 3.80 -31.04 -18.19
CA ASP A 302 4.21 -31.54 -19.51
C ASP A 302 3.60 -32.93 -19.74
N PRO A 303 2.91 -33.18 -20.86
CA PRO A 303 2.30 -34.47 -21.16
C PRO A 303 3.29 -35.65 -21.14
N ASP A 304 4.59 -35.41 -21.34
CA ASP A 304 5.63 -36.45 -21.29
C ASP A 304 6.15 -36.73 -19.87
N SER A 305 5.76 -35.91 -18.89
CA SER A 305 6.08 -36.14 -17.47
C SER A 305 5.19 -37.24 -16.87
N ARG A 306 5.70 -38.02 -15.90
CA ARG A 306 5.02 -39.20 -15.31
C ARG A 306 3.72 -38.89 -14.52
N GLY A 307 3.15 -37.71 -14.68
CA GLY A 307 1.87 -37.31 -14.13
C GLY A 307 1.17 -36.35 -15.08
N ALA A 308 0.41 -36.88 -16.04
CA ALA A 308 -0.50 -36.07 -16.85
C ALA A 308 -1.59 -35.51 -15.95
N GLY A 309 -1.42 -34.28 -15.48
CA GLY A 309 -2.33 -33.65 -14.53
C GLY A 309 -2.30 -32.14 -14.61
N SER A 310 -3.39 -31.52 -14.18
CA SER A 310 -3.43 -30.08 -13.95
C SER A 310 -2.89 -29.76 -12.56
N TYR A 311 -2.23 -28.61 -12.41
CA TYR A 311 -1.93 -28.03 -11.11
C TYR A 311 -2.58 -26.65 -11.00
N VAL A 312 -2.65 -26.15 -9.79
CA VAL A 312 -3.12 -24.80 -9.50
C VAL A 312 -1.97 -23.99 -8.94
N LEU A 313 -1.73 -22.83 -9.52
CA LEU A 313 -0.67 -21.90 -9.14
C LEU A 313 -1.31 -20.61 -8.61
N THR A 314 -0.94 -20.23 -7.40
CA THR A 314 -1.44 -19.02 -6.75
C THR A 314 -0.31 -18.01 -6.57
N ASP A 315 -0.46 -16.83 -7.18
CA ASP A 315 0.38 -15.66 -6.88
C ASP A 315 -0.11 -15.00 -5.60
N THR A 316 0.79 -14.80 -4.64
CA THR A 316 0.47 -14.28 -3.31
C THR A 316 0.87 -12.81 -3.20
N VAL A 317 0.36 -12.14 -2.15
CA VAL A 317 0.87 -10.81 -1.80
C VAL A 317 2.37 -10.88 -1.54
N GLY A 318 3.12 -9.89 -2.04
CA GLY A 318 4.57 -9.81 -1.81
C GLY A 318 4.89 -9.31 -0.41
N PHE A 319 6.01 -9.79 0.14
CA PHE A 319 6.53 -9.29 1.41
C PHE A 319 7.26 -7.96 1.25
N VAL A 320 7.23 -7.15 2.30
CA VAL A 320 8.05 -5.95 2.49
C VAL A 320 8.65 -5.96 3.88
N ARG A 321 9.71 -5.17 4.10
CA ARG A 321 10.23 -4.98 5.46
C ARG A 321 9.20 -4.24 6.31
N HIS A 322 9.24 -4.53 7.62
CA HIS A 322 8.44 -3.84 8.63
C HIS A 322 6.95 -3.76 8.31
N LEU A 323 6.37 -4.85 7.78
CA LEU A 323 4.93 -4.91 7.53
C LEU A 323 4.18 -4.70 8.86
N PRO A 324 3.24 -3.73 8.92
CA PRO A 324 2.51 -3.43 10.16
C PRO A 324 1.72 -4.65 10.66
N THR A 325 1.70 -4.88 11.97
CA THR A 325 1.01 -6.03 12.56
C THR A 325 -0.50 -5.98 12.34
N GLN A 326 -1.09 -4.77 12.30
CA GLN A 326 -2.51 -4.58 11.98
C GLN A 326 -2.85 -5.06 10.56
N LEU A 327 -1.86 -5.01 9.66
CA LEU A 327 -2.01 -5.48 8.29
C LEU A 327 -1.81 -6.99 8.15
N VAL A 328 -1.04 -7.63 9.01
CA VAL A 328 -0.92 -9.11 9.02
C VAL A 328 -2.28 -9.76 9.24
N GLU A 329 -3.14 -9.17 10.07
CA GLU A 329 -4.52 -9.66 10.27
C GLU A 329 -5.40 -9.46 9.03
N ALA A 330 -5.22 -8.34 8.31
CA ALA A 330 -5.88 -8.08 7.03
C ALA A 330 -5.41 -9.06 5.93
N PHE A 331 -4.14 -9.47 5.95
CA PHE A 331 -3.57 -10.47 5.04
C PHE A 331 -3.75 -11.91 5.48
N ARG A 332 -4.39 -12.15 6.62
CA ARG A 332 -4.59 -13.52 7.10
C ARG A 332 -5.31 -14.37 6.06
N SER A 333 -6.29 -13.81 5.36
CA SER A 333 -7.01 -14.52 4.30
C SER A 333 -6.15 -14.84 3.08
N THR A 334 -5.14 -14.01 2.78
CA THR A 334 -4.23 -14.22 1.65
C THR A 334 -3.06 -15.12 2.02
N LEU A 335 -2.61 -15.09 3.27
CA LEU A 335 -1.62 -16.00 3.84
C LEU A 335 -2.18 -17.40 4.12
N GLU A 336 -3.48 -17.53 4.41
CA GLU A 336 -4.15 -18.83 4.58
C GLU A 336 -3.97 -19.73 3.34
N GLU A 337 -4.01 -19.17 2.12
CA GLU A 337 -3.81 -19.94 0.87
C GLU A 337 -2.34 -20.41 0.70
N VAL A 338 -1.38 -19.73 1.33
CA VAL A 338 0.03 -20.15 1.38
C VAL A 338 0.21 -21.34 2.31
N VAL A 339 -0.47 -21.33 3.46
CA VAL A 339 -0.39 -22.40 4.46
C VAL A 339 -0.91 -23.73 3.92
N ASP A 340 -1.89 -23.68 3.02
CA ASP A 340 -2.55 -24.86 2.45
C ASP A 340 -1.91 -25.38 1.16
N ALA A 341 -0.88 -24.71 0.65
CA ALA A 341 -0.23 -25.15 -0.57
C ALA A 341 0.58 -26.43 -0.33
N ASP A 342 0.52 -27.36 -1.28
CA ASP A 342 1.34 -28.57 -1.27
C ASP A 342 2.81 -28.25 -1.51
N LEU A 343 3.08 -27.16 -2.24
CA LEU A 343 4.41 -26.67 -2.54
C LEU A 343 4.48 -25.13 -2.45
N LEU A 344 5.54 -24.65 -1.81
CA LEU A 344 5.92 -23.25 -1.81
C LEU A 344 7.08 -23.02 -2.76
N VAL A 345 6.91 -22.10 -3.71
CA VAL A 345 7.97 -21.62 -4.59
C VAL A 345 8.41 -20.25 -4.10
N HIS A 346 9.61 -20.17 -3.54
CA HIS A 346 10.20 -18.91 -3.11
C HIS A 346 11.02 -18.27 -4.23
N VAL A 347 10.65 -17.05 -4.60
CA VAL A 347 11.27 -16.25 -5.67
C VAL A 347 12.12 -15.13 -5.08
#